data_AF-A0A1S1FDN9-F1
#
_entry.id   AF-A0A1S1FDN9-F1
#
_cell.length_a   1.000
_cell.length_b   1.000
_cell.length_c   1.000
_cell.angle_alpha   90.00
_cell.angle_beta   90.00
_cell.angle_gamma   90.00
#
_symmetry.space_group_name_H-M   'P 1'
#
loop_
_entity.id
_entity.type
_entity.pdbx_description
1 polymer ?
#
loop_
_entity_poly.entity_id
_entity_poly.type
_entity_poly.pdbx_seq_one_letter_code
_entity_poly.pdbx_strand_id
1 'polypeptide(L)'
;MKNKIKLLVVLVASVSLLLAGCRKADRVSYNLSREADDLNITRKVTVINSITNKILFQVTGNMSIEYNSETKQLNVIALGNKGEYKKHIIGISDNVSYIVEDVTGVKGADTKYRMYFNPDMVIPIDPKLSK
;
A
#
# COMPACT_ATOMS: atom_id res chain seq x y z
N MET A 1 47.30 -24.66 6.97
CA MET A 1 45.87 -25.04 6.93
C MET A 1 45.03 -24.33 7.99
N LYS A 2 45.46 -24.26 9.25
CA LYS A 2 44.73 -23.57 10.36
C LYS A 2 44.37 -22.10 10.06
N ASN A 3 45.24 -21.33 9.39
CA ASN A 3 44.96 -19.92 9.05
C ASN A 3 43.90 -19.75 7.95
N LYS A 4 43.80 -20.71 7.02
CA LYS A 4 42.76 -20.71 5.97
C LYS A 4 41.38 -21.02 6.56
N ILE A 5 41.32 -21.89 7.57
CA ILE A 5 40.08 -22.22 8.31
C ILE A 5 39.61 -21.02 9.14
N LYS A 6 40.51 -20.30 9.82
CA LYS A 6 40.16 -19.07 10.57
C LYS A 6 39.57 -17.98 9.66
N LEU A 7 40.15 -17.78 8.48
CA LEU A 7 39.66 -16.80 7.50
C LEU A 7 38.24 -17.15 6.99
N LEU A 8 37.98 -18.45 6.78
CA LEU A 8 36.68 -18.94 6.31
C LEU A 8 35.58 -18.83 7.38
N VAL A 9 35.92 -19.06 8.65
CA VAL A 9 35.01 -18.85 9.79
C VAL A 9 34.66 -17.37 9.95
N VAL A 10 35.63 -16.47 9.82
CA VAL A 10 35.37 -15.02 9.86
C VAL A 10 34.46 -14.60 8.70
N LEU A 11 34.70 -15.10 7.48
CA LEU A 11 33.86 -14.78 6.33
C LEU A 11 32.41 -15.25 6.49
N VAL A 12 32.18 -16.45 7.00
CA VAL A 12 30.83 -16.99 7.27
C VAL A 12 30.13 -16.24 8.40
N ALA A 13 30.87 -15.83 9.44
CA ALA A 13 30.36 -14.97 10.51
C ALA A 13 29.97 -13.58 9.99
N SER A 14 30.77 -12.99 9.10
CA SER A 14 30.47 -11.70 8.45
C SER A 14 29.22 -11.76 7.57
N VAL A 15 29.02 -12.85 6.83
CA VAL A 15 27.83 -13.04 5.98
C VAL A 15 26.57 -13.25 6.82
N SER A 16 26.65 -13.98 7.93
CA SER A 16 25.49 -14.21 8.81
C SER A 16 24.99 -12.95 9.52
N LEU A 17 25.86 -11.97 9.78
CA LEU A 17 25.49 -10.64 10.29
C LEU A 17 24.68 -9.81 9.27
N LEU A 18 24.85 -10.07 7.96
CA LEU A 18 24.11 -9.36 6.90
C LEU A 18 22.66 -9.88 6.74
N LEU A 19 22.35 -11.09 7.18
CA LEU A 19 20.99 -11.66 7.09
C LEU A 19 20.08 -11.31 8.29
N ALA A 20 20.62 -10.72 9.36
CA ALA A 20 19.87 -10.43 10.59
C ALA A 20 19.01 -9.14 10.52
N GLY A 21 19.05 -8.39 9.42
CA GLY A 21 18.49 -7.03 9.34
C GLY A 21 17.04 -6.89 8.85
N CYS A 22 16.36 -7.96 8.45
CA CYS A 22 15.03 -7.81 7.84
C CYS A 22 13.96 -7.56 8.93
N ARG A 23 13.48 -6.32 9.05
CA ARG A 23 12.47 -5.98 10.05
C ARG A 23 11.18 -6.71 9.69
N LYS A 24 10.42 -7.13 10.71
CA LYS A 24 9.10 -7.74 10.51
C LYS A 24 8.19 -6.86 9.64
N ALA A 25 8.27 -5.55 9.81
CA ALA A 25 7.53 -4.57 9.01
C ALA A 25 7.85 -4.66 7.51
N ASP A 26 9.13 -4.80 7.14
CA ASP A 26 9.55 -4.89 5.74
C ASP A 26 9.01 -6.16 5.07
N ARG A 27 9.05 -7.29 5.79
CA ARG A 27 8.47 -8.57 5.31
C ARG A 27 6.96 -8.48 5.13
N VAL A 28 6.25 -7.89 6.10
CA VAL A 28 4.80 -7.73 6.03
C VAL A 28 4.43 -6.79 4.89
N SER A 29 5.14 -5.67 4.72
CA SER A 29 4.92 -4.73 3.61
C SER A 29 5.13 -5.40 2.26
N TYR A 30 6.21 -6.18 2.11
CA TYR A 30 6.50 -6.91 0.88
C TYR A 30 5.38 -7.90 0.54
N ASN A 31 4.93 -8.69 1.52
CA ASN A 31 3.84 -9.64 1.32
C ASN A 31 2.52 -8.93 0.99
N LEU A 32 2.22 -7.81 1.64
CA LEU A 32 1.00 -7.04 1.40
C LEU A 32 0.98 -6.47 -0.03
N SER A 33 2.10 -5.94 -0.50
CA SER A 33 2.24 -5.48 -1.88
C SER A 33 2.10 -6.62 -2.88
N ARG A 34 2.72 -7.77 -2.61
CA ARG A 34 2.58 -8.98 -3.43
C ARG A 34 1.12 -9.44 -3.56
N GLU A 35 0.40 -9.54 -2.45
CA GLU A 35 -1.01 -9.93 -2.44
C GLU A 35 -1.91 -8.89 -3.13
N ALA A 36 -1.55 -7.60 -3.08
CA ALA A 36 -2.23 -6.57 -3.84
C ALA A 36 -2.00 -6.69 -5.35
N ASP A 37 -0.77 -6.99 -5.76
CA ASP A 37 -0.41 -7.15 -7.16
C ASP A 37 -1.07 -8.38 -7.79
N ASP A 38 -1.23 -9.44 -6.99
CA ASP A 38 -1.99 -10.64 -7.35
C ASP A 38 -3.52 -10.45 -7.21
N LEU A 39 -3.97 -9.24 -6.84
CA LEU A 39 -5.39 -8.87 -6.70
C LEU A 39 -6.16 -9.72 -5.67
N ASN A 40 -5.48 -10.21 -4.63
CA ASN A 40 -6.09 -11.03 -3.57
C ASN A 40 -6.67 -10.20 -2.43
N ILE A 41 -6.24 -8.94 -2.27
CA ILE A 41 -6.73 -8.04 -1.22
C ILE A 41 -7.52 -6.86 -1.77
N THR A 42 -8.52 -6.43 -1.00
CA THR A 42 -9.28 -5.23 -1.28
C THR A 42 -8.54 -4.00 -0.77
N ARG A 43 -8.32 -3.04 -1.66
CA ARG A 43 -7.73 -1.74 -1.34
C ARG A 43 -8.73 -0.63 -1.67
N LYS A 44 -8.57 0.51 -1.04
CA LYS A 44 -9.29 1.74 -1.32
C LYS A 44 -8.28 2.83 -1.62
N VAL A 45 -8.36 3.42 -2.81
CA VAL A 45 -7.58 4.61 -3.14
C VAL A 45 -8.50 5.82 -3.14
N THR A 46 -8.06 6.88 -2.48
CA THR A 46 -8.75 8.18 -2.46
C THR A 46 -7.76 9.24 -2.91
N VAL A 47 -8.10 9.94 -3.99
CA VAL A 47 -7.32 11.05 -4.54
C VAL A 47 -8.02 12.34 -4.14
N ILE A 48 -7.27 13.27 -3.56
CA ILE A 48 -7.76 14.49 -2.91
C ILE A 48 -7.02 15.69 -3.49
N ASN A 49 -7.76 16.77 -3.74
CA ASN A 49 -7.16 18.06 -4.00
C ASN A 49 -6.86 18.76 -2.67
N SER A 50 -5.57 19.01 -2.38
CA SER A 50 -5.10 19.55 -1.10
C SER A 50 -5.41 21.04 -0.88
N ILE A 51 -5.83 21.78 -1.93
CA ILE A 51 -6.25 23.18 -1.80
C ILE A 51 -7.75 23.26 -1.48
N THR A 52 -8.56 22.51 -2.21
CA THR A 52 -10.03 22.58 -2.11
C THR A 52 -10.61 21.56 -1.14
N ASN A 53 -9.79 20.64 -0.63
CA ASN A 53 -10.18 19.50 0.21
C ASN A 53 -11.25 18.61 -0.44
N LYS A 54 -11.39 18.64 -1.76
CA LYS A 54 -12.36 17.82 -2.51
C LYS A 54 -11.74 16.48 -2.89
N ILE A 55 -12.53 15.42 -2.76
CA ILE A 55 -12.22 14.12 -3.34
C ILE A 55 -12.40 14.20 -4.85
N LEU A 56 -11.33 13.95 -5.59
CA LEU A 56 -11.32 13.95 -7.05
C LEU A 56 -11.70 12.57 -7.60
N PHE A 57 -11.25 11.52 -6.93
CA PHE A 57 -11.44 10.15 -7.35
C PHE A 57 -11.38 9.22 -6.14
N GLN A 58 -12.27 8.24 -6.09
CA GLN A 58 -12.23 7.19 -5.09
C GLN A 58 -12.64 5.87 -5.74
N VAL A 59 -11.85 4.82 -5.51
CA VAL A 59 -12.21 3.47 -5.94
C VAL A 59 -11.84 2.47 -4.86
N THR A 60 -12.69 1.47 -4.68
CA THR A 60 -12.50 0.36 -3.74
C THR A 60 -12.70 -0.94 -4.49
N GLY A 61 -11.85 -1.92 -4.21
CA GLY A 61 -11.87 -3.22 -4.90
C GLY A 61 -10.52 -3.93 -4.82
N ASN A 62 -10.43 -5.06 -5.50
CA ASN A 62 -9.18 -5.80 -5.62
C ASN A 62 -8.34 -5.13 -6.70
N MET A 63 -7.24 -4.50 -6.30
CA MET A 63 -6.45 -3.65 -7.18
C MET A 63 -4.96 -3.61 -6.84
N SER A 64 -4.15 -3.56 -7.90
CA SER A 64 -2.74 -3.20 -7.85
C SER A 64 -2.60 -1.71 -8.09
N ILE A 65 -1.70 -1.07 -7.34
CA ILE A 65 -1.48 0.37 -7.37
C ILE A 65 0.02 0.61 -7.46
N GLU A 66 0.44 1.35 -8.48
CA GLU A 66 1.83 1.70 -8.73
C GLU A 66 1.96 3.21 -8.95
N TYR A 67 2.92 3.84 -8.27
CA TYR A 67 3.26 5.23 -8.51
C TYR A 67 4.55 5.32 -9.33
N ASN A 68 4.47 5.96 -10.50
CA ASN A 68 5.63 6.28 -11.31
C ASN A 68 6.12 7.69 -10.96
N SER A 69 7.35 7.78 -10.42
CA SER A 69 7.97 9.03 -9.99
C SER A 69 8.46 9.91 -11.15
N GLU A 70 8.80 9.32 -12.29
CA GLU A 70 9.30 10.04 -13.47
C GLU A 70 8.16 10.79 -14.17
N THR A 71 7.02 10.12 -14.35
CA THR A 71 5.84 10.71 -15.01
C THR A 71 4.87 11.36 -14.03
N LYS A 72 5.11 11.22 -12.71
CA LYS A 72 4.20 11.64 -11.63
C LYS A 72 2.79 11.09 -11.83
N GLN A 73 2.67 9.79 -12.08
CA GLN A 73 1.38 9.13 -12.34
C GLN A 73 1.10 8.02 -11.35
N LEU A 74 -0.15 7.92 -10.93
CA LEU A 74 -0.68 6.79 -10.18
C LEU A 74 -1.43 5.87 -11.13
N ASN A 75 -0.89 4.67 -11.33
CA ASN A 75 -1.50 3.61 -12.12
C ASN A 75 -2.30 2.69 -11.18
N VAL A 76 -3.58 2.49 -11.50
CA VAL A 76 -4.46 1.60 -10.74
C VAL A 76 -5.01 0.55 -11.69
N ILE A 77 -4.73 -0.72 -11.41
CA ILE A 77 -5.31 -1.85 -12.13
C ILE A 77 -6.32 -2.50 -11.19
N ALA A 78 -7.59 -2.46 -11.54
CA ALA A 78 -8.68 -3.00 -10.73
C ALA A 78 -9.39 -4.16 -11.43
N LEU A 79 -9.79 -5.16 -10.65
CA LEU A 79 -10.68 -6.23 -11.08
C LEU A 79 -12.13 -5.76 -10.96
N GLY A 80 -12.86 -5.76 -12.08
CA GLY A 80 -14.27 -5.43 -12.17
C GLY A 80 -15.18 -6.60 -11.79
N ASN A 81 -16.45 -6.29 -11.55
CA ASN A 81 -17.43 -7.24 -11.04
C ASN A 81 -17.75 -8.40 -12.00
N LYS A 82 -17.43 -8.27 -13.30
CA LYS A 82 -17.60 -9.34 -14.30
C LYS A 82 -16.28 -10.03 -14.63
N GLY A 83 -15.25 -9.83 -13.81
CA GLY A 83 -13.91 -10.36 -14.02
C GLY A 83 -13.06 -9.56 -15.02
N GLU A 84 -13.53 -8.39 -15.45
CA GLU A 84 -12.79 -7.55 -16.38
C GLU A 84 -11.69 -6.72 -15.68
N TYR A 85 -10.51 -6.61 -16.27
CA TYR A 85 -9.46 -5.73 -15.75
C TYR A 85 -9.63 -4.30 -16.29
N LYS A 86 -9.55 -3.31 -15.40
CA LYS A 86 -9.60 -1.88 -15.75
C LYS A 86 -8.34 -1.19 -15.30
N LYS A 87 -7.73 -0.40 -16.19
CA LYS A 87 -6.57 0.43 -15.87
C LYS A 87 -6.99 1.90 -15.80
N HIS A 88 -6.64 2.55 -14.71
CA HIS A 88 -6.79 3.99 -14.51
C HIS A 88 -5.40 4.60 -14.34
N ILE A 89 -5.15 5.72 -15.03
CA ILE A 89 -3.90 6.48 -14.92
C ILE A 89 -4.28 7.86 -14.41
N ILE A 90 -3.85 8.20 -13.20
CA ILE A 90 -4.16 9.47 -12.56
C ILE A 90 -2.88 10.31 -12.51
N GLY A 91 -2.89 11.49 -13.11
CA GLY A 91 -1.79 12.45 -13.00
C GLY A 91 -1.76 13.07 -11.60
N ILE A 92 -0.60 13.00 -10.95
CA ILE A 92 -0.35 13.63 -9.66
C ILE A 92 0.36 14.97 -9.90
N SER A 93 -0.12 16.01 -9.24
CA SER A 93 0.45 17.36 -9.25
C SER A 93 0.65 17.84 -7.82
N ASP A 94 1.27 19.01 -7.65
CA ASP A 94 1.61 19.55 -6.33
C ASP A 94 0.38 19.76 -5.42
N ASN A 95 -0.81 19.89 -6.01
CA ASN A 95 -2.07 20.09 -5.29
C ASN A 95 -2.92 18.82 -5.22
N VAL A 96 -2.45 17.70 -5.74
CA VAL A 96 -3.18 16.43 -5.77
C VAL A 96 -2.41 15.42 -4.93
N SER A 97 -3.04 14.95 -3.86
CA SER A 97 -2.50 13.91 -2.98
C SER A 97 -3.37 12.67 -3.06
N TYR A 98 -2.84 11.52 -2.68
CA TYR A 98 -3.59 10.27 -2.65
C TYR A 98 -3.32 9.49 -1.37
N ILE A 99 -4.30 8.68 -0.98
CA ILE A 99 -4.24 7.77 0.15
C ILE A 99 -4.62 6.40 -0.37
N VAL A 100 -3.79 5.40 -0.07
CA VAL A 100 -4.10 3.98 -0.29
C VAL A 100 -4.33 3.32 1.05
N GLU A 101 -5.49 2.69 1.20
CA GLU A 101 -5.89 1.95 2.39
C GLU A 101 -6.05 0.47 2.05
N ASP A 102 -5.39 -0.40 2.80
CA ASP A 102 -5.58 -1.85 2.75
C ASP A 102 -6.78 -2.24 3.62
N VAL A 103 -7.92 -2.55 2.99
CA VAL A 103 -9.20 -2.75 3.69
C VAL A 103 -9.29 -4.13 4.34
N THR A 104 -8.99 -5.19 3.60
CA THR A 104 -9.00 -6.57 4.13
C THR A 104 -7.70 -6.97 4.82
N GLY A 105 -6.58 -6.33 4.45
CA GLY A 105 -5.24 -6.69 4.94
C GLY A 105 -4.84 -8.14 4.64
N VAL A 106 -3.73 -8.59 5.22
CA VAL A 106 -3.27 -9.99 5.19
C VAL A 106 -3.17 -10.50 6.62
N LYS A 107 -3.67 -11.71 6.89
CA LYS A 107 -3.55 -12.36 8.21
C LYS A 107 -2.07 -12.56 8.54
N GLY A 108 -1.52 -11.81 9.51
CA GLY A 108 -0.09 -11.94 9.84
C GLY A 108 0.48 -11.18 11.04
N ALA A 109 -0.27 -10.36 11.77
CA ALA A 109 0.26 -9.75 12.98
C ALA A 109 -0.85 -9.37 13.98
N ASP A 110 -0.71 -9.85 15.23
CA ASP A 110 -1.47 -9.40 16.39
C ASP A 110 -1.15 -7.93 16.73
N THR A 111 -1.62 -7.00 15.92
CA THR A 111 -1.56 -5.57 16.23
C THR A 111 -2.96 -4.99 16.26
N LYS A 112 -3.31 -4.34 17.38
CA LYS A 112 -4.54 -3.57 17.51
C LYS A 112 -4.41 -2.31 16.63
N TYR A 113 -5.04 -2.32 15.46
CA TYR A 113 -5.08 -1.18 14.56
C TYR A 113 -5.89 -0.04 15.19
N ARG A 114 -5.30 1.16 15.27
CA ARG A 114 -6.00 2.40 15.66
C ARG A 114 -5.63 3.49 14.67
N MET A 115 -6.58 3.86 13.82
CA MET A 115 -6.46 5.01 12.93
C MET A 115 -7.22 6.18 13.55
N TYR A 116 -6.56 7.32 13.70
CA TYR A 116 -7.20 8.56 14.11
C TYR A 116 -7.53 9.36 12.85
N PHE A 117 -8.82 9.43 12.50
CA PHE A 117 -9.30 10.37 11.49
C PHE A 117 -9.64 11.69 12.17
N ASN A 118 -9.31 12.81 11.53
CA ASN A 118 -9.83 14.10 11.93
C ASN A 118 -11.35 14.13 11.65
N PRO A 119 -12.24 14.33 12.64
CA PRO A 119 -13.69 14.37 12.44
C PRO A 119 -14.14 15.40 11.41
N ASP A 120 -13.42 16.51 11.27
CA ASP A 120 -13.72 17.57 10.30
C ASP A 120 -13.51 17.14 8.83
N MET A 121 -12.90 15.96 8.59
CA MET A 121 -12.72 15.37 7.26
C MET A 121 -13.84 14.42 6.85
N VAL A 122 -14.69 13.98 7.78
CA VAL A 122 -15.83 13.12 7.48
C VAL A 122 -17.02 14.03 7.22
N ILE A 123 -17.32 14.30 5.95
CA ILE A 123 -18.52 15.07 5.59
C ILE A 123 -19.73 14.30 6.14
N PRO A 124 -20.54 14.89 7.03
CA PRO A 124 -21.75 14.24 7.51
C PRO A 124 -22.66 14.00 6.31
N ILE A 125 -22.93 12.73 6.01
CA ILE A 125 -23.98 12.37 5.06
C ILE A 125 -25.27 12.53 5.86
N ASP A 126 -26.10 13.52 5.54
CA ASP A 126 -27.47 13.59 6.04
C ASP A 126 -28.33 12.62 5.21
N PRO A 127 -28.69 11.44 5.73
CA PRO A 127 -29.56 10.54 4.98
C PRO A 127 -30.95 11.18 4.91
N LYS A 128 -31.32 11.70 3.73
CA LYS A 128 -32.73 12.00 3.46
C LYS A 128 -33.49 10.69 3.41
N LEU A 129 -34.20 10.38 4.49
CA LEU A 129 -35.20 9.31 4.50
C LEU A 129 -36.24 9.65 3.43
N SER A 130 -36.37 8.79 2.43
CA SER A 130 -37.49 8.86 1.48
C SER A 130 -38.78 8.69 2.29
N LYS A 131 -39.62 9.71 2.29
CA LYS A 131 -41.03 9.56 2.68
C LYS A 131 -41.79 8.84 1.57
#